data_AF-A0A945N7V0-F1
#
_entry.id   AF-A0A945N7V0-F1
#
_cell.length_a   1.000
_cell.length_b   1.000
_cell.length_c   1.000
_cell.angle_alpha   90.00
_cell.angle_beta   90.00
_cell.angle_gamma   90.00
#
_symmetry.space_group_name_H-M   'P 1'
#
loop_
_entity.id
_entity.type
_entity.pdbx_description
1 polymer ?
#
loop_
_entity_poly.entity_id
_entity_poly.type
_entity_poly.pdbx_seq_one_letter_code
_entity_poly.pdbx_strand_id
1 'polypeptide(L)'
;TFEPGGNLYRLTDAESDRPNELKQVDSLSTLFMVTGAALSPNGERLAVLGFRDLWLFPRPSSGDAWLSESHQTLDLTPYLMGQVEAITWLDDQRLWVVNEAGAVFEVSLDAAVGQKEASLP
;
A
#
# COMPACT_ATOMS: atom_id res chain seq x y z
N THR A 1 18.34 -4.24 13.11
CA THR A 1 16.95 -4.72 13.04
C THR A 1 16.09 -3.58 12.55
N PHE A 2 15.12 -3.81 11.69
CA PHE A 2 14.20 -2.75 11.26
C PHE A 2 13.21 -2.44 12.37
N GLU A 3 12.87 -1.16 12.54
CA GLU A 3 11.85 -0.69 13.47
C GLU A 3 10.51 -0.52 12.73
N PRO A 4 9.39 -0.90 13.34
CA PRO A 4 8.07 -0.62 12.78
C PRO A 4 7.74 0.87 12.92
N GLY A 5 6.95 1.35 11.98
CA GLY A 5 6.50 2.72 11.85
C GLY A 5 6.51 3.18 10.39
N GLY A 6 5.62 4.11 10.09
CA GLY A 6 5.61 4.83 8.83
C GLY A 6 5.00 6.22 9.04
N ASN A 7 5.54 7.20 8.31
CA ASN A 7 5.08 8.58 8.34
C ASN A 7 4.54 8.93 6.95
N LEU A 8 3.37 9.58 6.90
CA LEU A 8 2.83 10.13 5.66
C LEU A 8 3.13 11.62 5.61
N TYR A 9 3.69 12.04 4.47
CA TYR A 9 4.02 13.44 4.22
C TYR A 9 3.26 13.96 3.01
N ARG A 10 2.86 15.22 3.07
CA ARG A 10 2.32 15.99 1.95
C ARG A 10 3.39 16.92 1.42
N LEU A 11 3.56 16.92 0.11
CA LEU A 11 4.24 17.99 -0.63
C LEU A 11 3.25 19.15 -0.80
N THR A 12 3.48 20.27 -0.12
CA THR A 12 2.58 21.45 -0.18
C THR A 12 2.88 22.35 -1.38
N ASP A 13 4.16 22.49 -1.69
CA ASP A 13 4.69 23.35 -2.74
C ASP A 13 5.52 22.50 -3.70
N ALA A 14 5.50 22.86 -4.99
CA ALA A 14 6.18 22.12 -6.05
C ALA A 14 7.16 23.02 -6.80
N GLU A 15 8.06 23.63 -6.03
CA GLU A 15 9.08 24.54 -6.54
C GLU A 15 10.16 23.74 -7.28
N SER A 16 10.59 24.23 -8.44
CA SER A 16 11.55 23.54 -9.31
C SER A 16 13.00 23.96 -9.10
N ASP A 17 13.24 25.08 -8.40
CA ASP A 17 14.55 25.71 -8.22
C ASP A 17 15.09 25.60 -6.79
N ARG A 18 14.33 24.97 -5.89
CA ARG A 18 14.73 24.73 -4.49
C ARG A 18 14.16 23.41 -3.96
N PRO A 19 14.79 22.83 -2.92
CA PRO A 19 14.17 21.73 -2.18
C PRO A 19 12.82 22.15 -1.60
N ASN A 20 11.83 21.28 -1.70
CA ASN A 20 10.53 21.47 -1.09
C ASN A 20 10.52 20.87 0.32
N GLU A 21 9.93 21.59 1.27
CA GLU A 21 9.71 21.07 2.62
C GLU A 21 8.47 20.19 2.64
N LEU A 22 8.63 18.97 3.17
CA LEU A 22 7.53 18.03 3.32
C LEU A 22 6.83 18.25 4.66
N LYS A 23 5.51 18.39 4.64
CA LYS A 23 4.71 18.45 5.86
C LYS A 23 4.28 17.06 6.26
N GLN A 24 4.68 16.59 7.44
CA GLN A 24 4.11 15.36 8.00
C GLN A 24 2.62 15.59 8.29
N VAL A 25 1.77 14.71 7.77
CA VAL A 25 0.31 14.78 7.92
C VAL A 25 -0.27 13.61 8.69
N ASP A 26 0.45 12.49 8.77
CA ASP A 26 0.00 11.31 9.50
C ASP A 26 1.16 10.38 9.88
N SER A 27 0.88 9.37 10.70
CA SER A 27 1.80 8.29 11.03
C SER A 27 1.06 7.07 11.53
N LEU A 28 1.61 5.87 11.29
CA LEU A 28 1.12 4.64 11.88
C LEU A 28 2.31 3.79 12.35
N SER A 29 2.32 3.47 13.64
CA SER A 29 3.43 2.75 14.30
C SER A 29 3.52 1.27 13.93
N THR A 30 2.49 0.71 13.32
CA THR A 30 2.41 -0.70 12.93
C THR A 30 2.77 -0.96 11.48
N LEU A 31 2.96 0.09 10.65
CA LEU A 31 3.54 -0.10 9.32
C LEU A 31 4.94 -0.70 9.47
N PHE A 32 5.36 -1.49 8.49
CA PHE A 32 6.66 -2.15 8.58
C PHE A 32 7.25 -2.37 7.20
N MET A 33 8.46 -1.87 7.00
CA MET A 33 9.21 -1.98 5.75
C MET A 33 8.35 -1.68 4.52
N VAL A 34 7.76 -0.47 4.49
CA VAL A 34 6.96 0.01 3.35
C VAL A 34 7.87 0.14 2.12
N THR A 35 7.46 -0.47 1.02
CA THR A 35 8.20 -0.46 -0.25
C THR A 35 7.43 0.25 -1.37
N GLY A 36 6.12 0.37 -1.25
CA GLY A 36 5.30 1.08 -2.24
C GLY A 36 3.96 1.55 -1.69
N ALA A 37 3.31 2.47 -2.40
CA ALA A 37 1.95 2.88 -2.12
C ALA A 37 1.26 3.34 -3.42
N ALA A 38 -0.05 3.15 -3.52
CA ALA A 38 -0.83 3.57 -4.67
C ALA A 38 -2.27 3.94 -4.26
N LEU A 39 -2.80 5.02 -4.83
CA LEU A 39 -4.18 5.43 -4.67
C LEU A 39 -5.06 4.77 -5.74
N SER A 40 -6.23 4.28 -5.36
CA SER A 40 -7.18 3.69 -6.31
C SER A 40 -7.64 4.72 -7.36
N PRO A 41 -8.04 4.29 -8.57
CA PRO A 41 -8.45 5.21 -9.63
C PRO A 41 -9.62 6.12 -9.22
N ASN A 42 -10.61 5.61 -8.50
CA ASN A 42 -11.69 6.41 -7.92
C ASN A 42 -11.27 7.29 -6.71
N GLY A 43 -10.05 7.12 -6.22
CA GLY A 43 -9.52 7.86 -5.08
C GLY A 43 -10.03 7.40 -3.72
N GLU A 44 -10.79 6.32 -3.60
CA GLU A 44 -11.42 5.88 -2.35
C GLU A 44 -10.53 5.03 -1.46
N ARG A 45 -9.40 4.51 -1.97
CA ARG A 45 -8.51 3.62 -1.22
C ARG A 45 -7.05 3.94 -1.44
N LEU A 46 -6.29 4.06 -0.36
CA LEU A 46 -4.84 4.07 -0.38
C LEU A 46 -4.34 2.66 -0.04
N ALA A 47 -3.67 2.03 -1.01
CA ALA A 47 -2.91 0.81 -0.78
C ALA A 47 -1.49 1.17 -0.35
N VAL A 48 -1.02 0.58 0.75
CA VAL A 48 0.36 0.66 1.22
C VAL A 48 0.94 -0.75 1.25
N LEU A 49 2.01 -0.97 0.51
CA LEU A 49 2.71 -2.24 0.41
C LEU A 49 3.92 -2.22 1.33
N GLY A 50 4.00 -3.20 2.22
CA GLY A 50 5.20 -3.52 2.98
C GLY A 50 5.81 -4.85 2.56
N PHE A 51 6.86 -5.24 3.25
CA PHE A 51 7.60 -6.48 2.97
C PHE A 51 6.72 -7.74 3.02
N ARG A 52 5.72 -7.78 3.91
CA ARG A 52 4.83 -8.95 4.11
C ARG A 52 3.35 -8.59 4.20
N ASP A 53 3.02 -7.31 4.18
CA ASP A 53 1.67 -6.84 4.48
C ASP A 53 1.23 -5.88 3.39
N LEU A 54 -0.05 -5.95 3.04
CA LEU A 54 -0.74 -4.94 2.25
C LEU A 54 -1.81 -4.30 3.12
N TRP A 55 -1.66 -3.01 3.40
CA TRP A 55 -2.66 -2.21 4.11
C TRP A 55 -3.54 -1.46 3.11
N LEU A 56 -4.85 -1.46 3.35
CA LEU A 56 -5.85 -0.77 2.54
C LEU A 56 -6.61 0.23 3.42
N PHE A 57 -6.25 1.50 3.28
CA PHE A 57 -6.88 2.59 4.01
C PHE A 57 -8.03 3.18 3.19
N PRO A 58 -9.22 3.36 3.76
CA PRO A 58 -10.27 4.13 3.09
C PRO A 58 -9.89 5.61 3.02
N ARG A 59 -10.53 6.35 2.11
CA ARG A 59 -10.42 7.81 2.06
C ARG A 59 -10.91 8.42 3.39
N PRO A 60 -10.09 9.27 4.03
CA PRO A 60 -10.54 10.03 5.19
C PRO A 60 -11.75 10.89 4.86
N SER A 61 -12.68 11.01 5.80
CA SER A 61 -13.85 11.90 5.65
C SER A 61 -13.46 13.37 5.43
N SER A 62 -12.27 13.76 5.89
CA SER A 62 -11.66 15.07 5.64
C SER A 62 -10.14 15.01 5.78
N GLY A 63 -9.44 15.87 5.04
CA GLY A 63 -7.97 15.98 5.12
C GLY A 63 -7.23 14.78 4.54
N ASP A 64 -6.02 14.54 5.04
CA ASP A 64 -5.09 13.53 4.50
C ASP A 64 -4.58 12.57 5.58
N ALA A 65 -5.33 12.42 6.67
CA ALA A 65 -4.99 11.49 7.75
C ALA A 65 -5.38 10.05 7.35
N TRP A 66 -4.82 9.55 6.23
CA TRP A 66 -5.12 8.22 5.68
C TRP A 66 -4.73 7.10 6.64
N LEU A 67 -3.56 7.19 7.27
CA LEU A 67 -3.00 6.14 8.12
C LEU A 67 -3.70 6.04 9.49
N SER A 68 -4.46 7.07 9.85
CA SER A 68 -5.33 7.11 11.03
C SER A 68 -6.68 6.40 10.83
N GLU A 69 -7.07 6.10 9.58
CA GLU A 69 -8.33 5.43 9.30
C GLU A 69 -8.29 3.94 9.66
N SER A 70 -9.46 3.40 10.02
CA SER A 70 -9.63 1.95 10.19
C SER A 70 -9.42 1.27 8.84
N HIS A 71 -8.46 0.35 8.78
CA HIS A 71 -7.98 -0.24 7.53
C HIS A 71 -8.05 -1.76 7.55
N GLN A 72 -7.98 -2.34 6.36
CA GLN A 72 -7.77 -3.77 6.19
C GLN A 72 -6.28 -4.07 6.04
N THR A 73 -5.87 -5.24 6.51
CA THR A 73 -4.51 -5.76 6.31
C THR A 73 -4.59 -7.15 5.71
N LEU A 74 -3.86 -7.38 4.64
CA LEU A 74 -3.65 -8.69 4.04
C LEU A 74 -2.22 -9.16 4.33
N ASP A 75 -2.11 -10.29 5.03
CA ASP A 75 -0.82 -10.99 5.21
C ASP A 75 -0.45 -11.70 3.90
N LEU A 76 0.66 -11.27 3.30
CA LEU A 76 1.21 -11.80 2.05
C LEU A 76 2.13 -13.00 2.27
N THR A 77 2.52 -13.30 3.52
CA THR A 77 3.45 -14.39 3.86
C THR A 77 3.04 -15.75 3.27
N PRO A 78 1.75 -16.16 3.32
CA PRO A 78 1.32 -17.47 2.80
C PRO A 78 1.49 -17.65 1.30
N TYR A 79 1.64 -16.56 0.54
CA TYR A 79 1.66 -16.59 -0.94
C TYR A 79 3.06 -16.73 -1.53
N LEU A 80 4.10 -16.78 -0.70
CA LEU A 80 5.50 -17.00 -1.13
C LEU A 80 5.96 -16.04 -2.23
N MET A 81 5.51 -14.79 -2.18
CA MET A 81 5.77 -13.78 -3.21
C MET A 81 7.22 -13.24 -3.23
N GLY A 82 8.04 -13.59 -2.24
CA GLY A 82 9.38 -13.01 -2.06
C GLY A 82 9.31 -11.55 -1.59
N GLN A 83 10.35 -10.76 -1.89
CA GLN A 83 10.38 -9.33 -1.57
C GLN A 83 9.61 -8.55 -2.64
N VAL A 84 8.48 -7.95 -2.24
CA VAL A 84 7.62 -7.14 -3.09
C VAL A 84 7.95 -5.66 -2.95
N GLU A 85 8.07 -4.94 -4.07
CA GLU A 85 8.60 -3.57 -4.09
C GLU A 85 7.77 -2.57 -4.90
N ALA A 86 6.82 -3.04 -5.69
CA ALA A 86 5.97 -2.15 -6.47
C ALA A 86 4.51 -2.58 -6.40
N ILE A 87 3.63 -1.59 -6.42
CA ILE A 87 2.19 -1.76 -6.39
C ILE A 87 1.52 -0.75 -7.33
N THR A 88 0.49 -1.18 -8.04
CA THR A 88 -0.39 -0.28 -8.81
C THR A 88 -1.80 -0.85 -8.86
N TRP A 89 -2.79 0.03 -8.95
CA TRP A 89 -4.16 -0.37 -9.21
C TRP A 89 -4.36 -0.62 -10.71
N LEU A 90 -5.12 -1.66 -11.03
CA LEU A 90 -5.65 -1.91 -12.38
C LEU A 90 -7.03 -1.27 -12.56
N ASP A 91 -7.83 -1.34 -11.49
CA ASP A 91 -9.13 -0.71 -11.34
C ASP A 91 -9.42 -0.54 -9.83
N ASP A 92 -10.66 -0.25 -9.46
CA ASP A 92 -11.03 0.00 -8.05
C ASP A 92 -11.06 -1.26 -7.15
N GLN A 93 -10.88 -2.46 -7.72
CA GLN A 93 -10.97 -3.75 -7.02
C GLN A 93 -9.73 -4.65 -7.21
N ARG A 94 -8.84 -4.31 -8.14
CA ARG A 94 -7.69 -5.15 -8.48
C ARG A 94 -6.38 -4.37 -8.47
N LEU A 95 -5.35 -5.00 -7.93
CA LEU A 95 -3.99 -4.48 -7.82
C LEU A 95 -3.01 -5.43 -8.49
N TRP A 96 -1.94 -4.88 -9.06
CA TRP A 96 -0.70 -5.61 -9.29
C TRP A 96 0.31 -5.32 -8.19
N VAL A 97 0.95 -6.38 -7.73
CA VAL A 97 2.12 -6.36 -6.84
C VAL A 97 3.27 -7.04 -7.58
N VAL A 98 4.46 -6.42 -7.56
CA VAL A 98 5.64 -6.93 -8.26
C VAL A 98 6.77 -7.17 -7.28
N ASN A 99 7.49 -8.28 -7.46
CA ASN A 99 8.65 -8.63 -6.65
C ASN A 99 9.99 -8.36 -7.34
N GLU A 100 11.09 -8.39 -6.58
CA GLU A 100 12.46 -8.20 -7.09
C GLU A 100 12.87 -9.20 -8.18
N ALA A 101 12.23 -10.38 -8.23
CA ALA A 101 12.47 -11.39 -9.26
C ALA A 101 11.72 -11.09 -10.57
N GLY A 102 10.95 -10.01 -10.65
CA GLY A 102 10.18 -9.61 -11.82
C GLY A 102 8.85 -10.35 -12.00
N ALA A 103 8.39 -11.10 -10.99
CA ALA A 103 7.08 -11.73 -11.01
C ALA A 103 5.98 -10.71 -10.66
N VAL A 104 4.84 -10.83 -11.33
CA VAL A 104 3.66 -9.98 -11.14
C VAL A 104 2.55 -10.82 -10.53
N PHE A 105 1.96 -10.34 -9.44
CA PHE A 105 0.85 -10.96 -8.74
C PHE A 105 -0.36 -10.06 -8.80
N GLU A 106 -1.53 -10.62 -9.09
CA GLU A 106 -2.80 -9.89 -9.00
C GLU A 106 -3.44 -10.12 -7.63
N VAL A 107 -3.86 -9.04 -6.97
CA VAL A 107 -4.62 -9.07 -5.73
C VAL A 107 -6.01 -8.52 -6.02
N SER A 108 -7.04 -9.34 -5.79
CA SER A 108 -8.45 -8.95 -5.92
C SER A 108 -9.07 -8.72 -4.54
N LEU A 109 -9.78 -7.61 -4.38
CA LEU A 109 -10.47 -7.25 -3.12
C LEU A 109 -11.84 -7.93 -2.98
N ASP A 110 -12.45 -8.33 -4.09
CA ASP A 110 -13.75 -9.02 -4.13
C ASP A 110 -13.64 -10.52 -3.82
N ALA A 111 -12.42 -11.05 -3.75
CA ALA A 111 -12.19 -12.39 -3.27
C ALA A 111 -12.51 -12.41 -1.77
N ALA A 112 -13.74 -12.81 -1.44
CA ALA A 112 -14.13 -13.18 -0.09
C ALA A 112 -12.97 -13.96 0.54
N VAL A 113 -12.45 -13.48 1.67
CA VAL A 113 -11.44 -14.20 2.46
C VAL A 113 -12.08 -15.54 2.85
N GLY A 114 -11.84 -16.55 2.03
CA GLY A 114 -12.68 -17.74 2.00
C GLY A 114 -12.85 -18.37 0.62
N GLN A 115 -11.78 -18.53 -0.16
CA GLN A 115 -11.58 -19.74 -0.97
C GLN A 115 -10.12 -19.86 -1.40
N LYS A 116 -9.51 -20.99 -1.00
CA LYS A 116 -8.32 -21.52 -1.63
C LYS A 116 -8.58 -21.58 -3.12
N GLU A 117 -7.71 -20.96 -3.92
CA GLU A 117 -7.07 -21.60 -5.07
C GLU A 117 -6.08 -20.62 -5.69
N ALA A 118 -4.79 -20.89 -5.48
CA ALA A 118 -3.81 -20.62 -6.50
C ALA A 118 -3.41 -21.99 -7.06
N SER A 119 -4.11 -22.42 -8.11
CA SER A 119 -3.57 -23.42 -9.02
C SER A 119 -2.54 -22.71 -9.89
N LEU A 120 -1.27 -23.10 -9.76
CA LEU A 120 -0.25 -22.78 -10.75
C LEU A 120 -0.27 -23.87 -11.85
N PRO A 121 0.14 -23.55 -13.09
CA PRO A 121 0.26 -24.54 -14.17
C PRO A 121 1.26 -25.66 -13.84
#